data_AF-A0A2D7NBS2-F1
#
_entry.id   AF-A0A2D7NBS2-F1
#
_cell.length_a   1.000
_cell.length_b   1.000
_cell.length_c   1.000
_cell.angle_alpha   90.00
_cell.angle_beta   90.00
_cell.angle_gamma   90.00
#
_symmetry.space_group_name_H-M   'P 1'
#
loop_
_entity.id
_entity.type
_entity.pdbx_description
1 polymer ?
#
loop_
_entity_poly.entity_id
_entity_poly.type
_entity_poly.pdbx_seq_one_letter_code
_entity_poly.pdbx_strand_id
1 'polypeptide(L)' 'MKTFFWVLLKTIQGLGLITVISGLYWGIRNHDMNYEVQMLIYGTIMLYGSAFILDKYLK' A
#
# COMPACT_ATOMS: atom_id res chain seq x y z
N MET A 1 -19.58 13.40 0.47
CA MET A 1 -18.28 13.30 -0.28
C MET A 1 -17.12 12.88 0.61
N LYS A 2 -16.91 13.49 1.79
CA LYS A 2 -15.81 13.12 2.71
C LYS A 2 -15.78 11.62 3.09
N THR A 3 -16.94 11.02 3.38
CA THR A 3 -17.04 9.58 3.75
C THR A 3 -16.62 8.65 2.62
N PHE A 4 -17.03 8.93 1.38
CA PHE A 4 -16.64 8.14 0.21
C PHE A 4 -15.12 8.20 -0.03
N PHE A 5 -14.55 9.40 0.05
CA PHE A 5 -13.10 9.61 -0.07
C PHE A 5 -12.31 8.93 1.04
N TRP A 6 -12.83 8.95 2.28
CA TRP A 6 -12.24 8.24 3.41
C TRP A 6 -12.21 6.73 3.17
N VAL A 7 -13.33 6.14 2.73
CA VAL A 7 -13.41 4.71 2.39
C VAL A 7 -12.43 4.36 1.28
N LEU A 8 -12.36 5.17 0.22
CA LEU A 8 -11.46 4.95 -0.90
C LEU A 8 -9.98 4.93 -0.45
N LEU A 9 -9.56 5.88 0.38
CA LEU A 9 -8.19 5.91 0.91
C LEU A 9 -7.90 4.72 1.82
N LYS A 10 -8.87 4.26 2.62
CA LYS A 10 -8.73 3.04 3.43
C LYS A 10 -8.60 1.78 2.58
N THR A 11 -9.32 1.70 1.46
CA THR A 11 -9.16 0.60 0.49
C THR A 11 -7.76 0.60 -0.12
N ILE A 12 -7.21 1.78 -0.47
CA ILE A 12 -5.83 1.89 -0.97
C ILE A 12 -4.82 1.41 0.07
N GLN A 13 -5.03 1.71 1.36
CA GLN A 13 -4.20 1.18 2.45
C GLN A 13 -4.26 -0.35 2.51
N GLY A 14 -5.45 -0.93 2.38
CA GLY A 14 -5.63 -2.39 2.33
C GLY A 14 -4.91 -3.03 1.14
N LEU A 15 -5.02 -2.44 -0.06
CA LEU A 15 -4.31 -2.90 -1.24
C LEU A 15 -2.79 -2.78 -1.09
N GLY A 16 -2.31 -1.70 -0.45
CA GLY A 16 -0.90 -1.51 -0.12
C GLY A 16 -0.36 -2.65 0.75
N LEU A 17 -1.09 -3.03 1.81
CA LEU A 17 -0.73 -4.18 2.66
C LEU A 17 -0.70 -5.50 1.89
N ILE A 18 -1.72 -5.77 1.06
CA ILE A 18 -1.77 -6.97 0.22
C ILE A 18 -0.58 -7.03 -0.72
N THR A 19 -0.20 -5.88 -1.29
CA THR A 19 0.95 -5.76 -2.20
C THR A 19 2.25 -6.14 -1.48
N VAL A 20 2.51 -5.59 -0.28
CA VAL A 20 3.71 -5.96 0.51
C VAL A 20 3.72 -7.45 0.86
N ILE A 21 2.59 -7.99 1.32
CA ILE A 21 2.49 -9.41 1.70
C ILE A 21 2.72 -10.31 0.49
N SER A 22 2.14 -9.98 -0.67
CA SER A 22 2.36 -10.73 -1.91
C SER A 22 3.82 -10.65 -2.37
N GLY A 23 4.43 -9.46 -2.24
CA GLY A 23 5.84 -9.22 -2.51
C GLY A 23 6.75 -10.14 -1.71
N LEU A 24 6.53 -10.20 -0.39
CA LEU A 24 7.26 -11.08 0.51
C LEU A 24 7.02 -12.55 0.19
N TYR A 25 5.76 -12.96 -0.02
CA TYR A 25 5.44 -14.36 -0.29
C TYR A 25 6.11 -14.88 -1.57
N TRP A 26 5.93 -14.16 -2.69
CA TRP A 26 6.47 -14.59 -3.98
C TRP A 26 7.96 -14.35 -4.10
N GLY A 27 8.46 -13.27 -3.51
CA GLY A 27 9.88 -12.97 -3.45
C GLY A 27 10.66 -14.04 -2.70
N ILE A 28 10.21 -14.42 -1.50
CA ILE A 28 10.85 -15.48 -0.71
C ILE A 28 10.75 -16.81 -1.45
N ARG A 29 9.58 -17.13 -2.02
CA ARG A 29 9.36 -18.37 -2.77
C ARG A 29 10.28 -18.50 -3.99
N ASN A 30 10.52 -17.41 -4.70
CA ASN A 30 11.31 -17.40 -5.93
C ASN A 30 12.77 -16.98 -5.70
N HIS A 31 13.16 -16.68 -4.46
CA HIS A 31 14.45 -16.07 -4.12
C HIS A 31 14.75 -14.79 -4.91
N ASP A 32 13.71 -14.01 -5.24
CA ASP A 32 13.83 -12.77 -6.02
C ASP A 32 13.71 -11.54 -5.12
N MET A 33 14.87 -11.08 -4.65
CA MET A 33 14.98 -9.90 -3.79
C MET A 33 14.58 -8.61 -4.51
N ASN A 34 14.70 -8.53 -5.84
CA ASN A 34 14.31 -7.33 -6.57
C ASN A 34 12.78 -7.18 -6.58
N TYR A 35 12.07 -8.29 -6.76
CA TYR A 35 10.62 -8.31 -6.68
C TYR A 35 10.11 -7.93 -5.28
N GLU A 36 10.74 -8.44 -4.21
CA GLU A 36 10.43 -8.06 -2.83
C GLU A 36 10.54 -6.55 -2.60
N VAL A 37 11.67 -5.98 -3.01
CA VAL A 37 11.95 -4.55 -2.84
C VAL A 37 10.97 -3.69 -3.63
N GLN A 38 10.65 -4.07 -4.88
CA GLN A 38 9.67 -3.35 -5.68
C GLN A 38 8.28 -3.35 -5.02
N MET A 39 7.81 -4.50 -4.57
CA MET A 39 6.51 -4.63 -3.92
C MET A 39 6.46 -3.92 -2.56
N LEU A 40 7.58 -3.93 -1.82
CA LEU A 40 7.74 -3.15 -0.59
C LEU A 40 7.63 -1.65 -0.86
N ILE A 41 8.29 -1.15 -1.91
CA ILE A 41 8.22 0.27 -2.31
C ILE A 41 6.78 0.63 -2.71
N TYR A 42 6.14 -0.16 -3.56
CA TYR A 42 4.77 0.10 -4.00
C TYR A 42 3.78 0.10 -2.84
N GLY A 43 3.85 -0.91 -1.97
CA GLY A 43 2.98 -0.98 -0.80
C GLY A 43 3.23 0.18 0.19
N THR A 44 4.49 0.58 0.38
CA THR A 44 4.86 1.72 1.22
C THR A 44 4.29 3.03 0.67
N ILE A 45 4.42 3.28 -0.64
CA ILE A 45 3.86 4.47 -1.29
C ILE A 45 2.33 4.49 -1.15
N MET A 46 1.65 3.35 -1.34
CA MET A 46 0.20 3.27 -1.17
C MET A 46 -0.21 3.56 0.26
N LEU A 47 0.48 3.01 1.25
CA LEU A 47 0.18 3.21 2.67
C LEU A 47 0.45 4.64 3.14
N TYR A 48 1.67 5.13 2.93
CA TYR A 48 2.06 6.47 3.38
C TYR A 48 1.41 7.57 2.54
N GLY A 49 1.31 7.38 1.22
CA GLY A 49 0.67 8.35 0.33
C GLY A 49 -0.81 8.54 0.65
N SER A 50 -1.56 7.45 0.85
CA SER A 50 -2.96 7.53 1.23
C SER A 50 -3.16 8.11 2.63
N ALA A 51 -2.29 7.79 3.59
CA ALA A 51 -2.32 8.36 4.94
C ALA A 51 -2.03 9.87 4.92
N PHE A 52 -1.05 10.31 4.13
CA PHE A 52 -0.73 11.73 3.96
C PHE A 52 -1.89 12.51 3.34
N ILE A 53 -2.53 11.98 2.30
CA ILE A 53 -3.70 12.61 1.67
C ILE A 53 -4.86 12.67 2.66
N LEU A 54 -5.08 11.60 3.43
CA LEU A 54 -6.13 11.55 4.45
C LEU A 54 -5.93 12.66 5.51
N ASP A 55 -4.70 12.81 6.00
CA ASP A 55 -4.35 13.80 7.02
C ASP A 55 -4.47 15.23 6.51
N LYS A 56 -4.05 15.48 5.26
CA LYS A 56 -4.00 16.82 4.68
C LYS A 56 -5.35 17.34 4.16
N TYR A 57 -6.23 16.47 3.66
CA TYR A 57 -7.43 16.88 2.93
C TYR A 57 -8.75 16.45 3.59
N LEU A 58 -8.74 15.48 4.52
CA LEU A 58 -9.95 14.90 5.10
C LEU A 58 -10.07 15.04 6.62
N LYS A 59 -9.04 15.57 7.29
CA LYS A 59 -9.18 16.08 8.67
C LYS A 59 -10.15 17.25 8.73
#